data_AF-A0A8X6U528-F1
#
_entry.id   AF-A0A8X6U528-F1
#
_cell.length_a   1.000
_cell.length_b   1.000
_cell.length_c   1.000
_cell.angle_alpha   90.00
_cell.angle_beta   90.00
_cell.angle_gamma   90.00
#
_symmetry.space_group_name_H-M   'P 1'
#
loop_
_entity.id
_entity.type
_entity.pdbx_description
1 polymer ?
#
loop_
_entity_poly.entity_id
_entity_poly.type
_entity_poly.pdbx_seq_one_letter_code
_entity_poly.pdbx_strand_id
1 'polypeptide(L)'
;MACIYWLEEDARKLWNEMDPSIKDYFRYYGRHPNKVWMNIVREWVKYFESGVEKWSHHSFSHPLSWYCRDGAALQGCLLNNLSPQERSEVFRELINENTPTYKRIFCISKMTVNERQEIFAEKSEEILRVFMNWPMQYHFEEMADRIFIHLSGPSFQGFLHDIICLKIKEDWNDFDYVELLKMAWNQSSETLKKFVQSNEEFYRFLVDARGHDYSKPFEKPCKPCQNMRNKITR
;
A
#
# COMPACT_ATOMS: atom_id res chain seq x y z
N MET A 1 20.81 -10.28 13.31
CA MET A 1 20.66 -10.35 11.84
C MET A 1 19.79 -11.53 11.42
N ALA A 2 20.05 -12.77 11.85
CA ALA A 2 19.19 -13.93 11.53
C ALA A 2 17.69 -13.68 11.83
N CYS A 3 17.36 -13.13 13.00
CA CYS A 3 16.00 -12.71 13.35
C CYS A 3 15.38 -11.68 12.39
N ILE A 4 16.19 -10.77 11.85
CA ILE A 4 15.74 -9.69 10.96
C ILE A 4 15.50 -10.23 9.54
N TYR A 5 16.29 -11.20 9.10
CA TYR A 5 16.11 -11.86 7.81
C TYR A 5 15.23 -13.10 7.86
N TRP A 6 14.60 -13.34 9.01
CA TRP A 6 13.68 -14.45 9.18
C TRP A 6 14.30 -15.84 8.94
N LEU A 7 15.59 -15.97 9.24
CA LEU A 7 16.35 -17.21 9.11
C LEU A 7 16.13 -18.03 10.38
N GLU A 8 15.01 -18.75 10.45
CA GLU A 8 14.57 -19.45 11.67
C GLU A 8 15.63 -20.43 12.20
N GLU A 9 16.15 -21.30 11.34
CA GLU A 9 17.13 -22.32 11.72
C GLU A 9 18.42 -21.68 12.26
N ASP A 10 18.94 -20.67 11.55
CA ASP A 10 20.12 -19.92 11.97
C ASP A 10 19.87 -19.17 13.27
N ALA A 11 18.71 -18.53 13.41
CA ALA A 11 18.35 -17.80 14.62
C ALA A 11 18.22 -18.74 15.83
N ARG A 12 17.63 -19.92 15.64
CA ARG A 12 17.50 -20.95 16.68
C ARG A 12 18.85 -21.55 17.05
N LYS A 13 19.68 -21.86 16.06
CA LYS A 13 21.03 -22.38 16.27
C LYS A 13 21.86 -21.37 17.07
N LEU A 14 21.89 -20.12 16.64
CA LEU A 14 22.56 -19.03 17.34
C LEU A 14 22.02 -18.86 18.76
N TRP A 15 20.69 -18.92 18.95
CA TRP A 15 20.10 -18.86 20.29
C TRP A 15 20.58 -20.02 21.17
N ASN A 16 20.60 -21.24 20.67
CA ASN A 16 21.03 -22.40 21.46
C ASN A 16 22.52 -22.33 21.83
N GLU A 17 23.36 -21.84 20.93
CA GLU A 17 24.81 -21.68 21.12
C GLU A 17 25.20 -20.46 21.99
N MET A 18 24.30 -19.49 22.18
CA MET A 18 24.59 -18.29 22.98
C MET A 18 24.75 -18.60 24.47
N ASP A 19 25.75 -17.94 25.08
CA ASP A 19 25.95 -17.91 26.52
C ASP A 19 24.72 -17.34 27.27
N PRO A 20 24.44 -17.83 28.50
CA PRO A 20 23.31 -17.34 29.30
C PRO A 20 23.31 -15.81 29.50
N SER A 21 24.48 -15.20 29.68
CA SER A 21 24.62 -13.75 29.87
C SER A 21 24.18 -12.94 28.64
N ILE A 22 24.39 -13.47 27.43
CA ILE A 22 23.95 -12.84 26.17
C ILE A 22 22.43 -13.02 26.02
N LYS A 23 21.88 -14.17 26.40
CA LYS A 23 20.43 -14.39 26.42
C LYS A 23 19.74 -13.41 27.37
N ASP A 24 20.32 -13.18 28.55
CA ASP A 24 19.83 -12.20 29.52
C ASP A 24 19.88 -10.77 28.98
N TYR A 25 20.91 -10.42 28.23
CA TYR A 25 20.96 -9.15 27.51
C TYR A 25 19.75 -9.01 26.55
N PHE A 26 19.46 -10.01 25.70
CA PHE A 26 18.32 -9.93 24.78
C PHE A 26 16.97 -9.90 25.51
N ARG A 27 16.82 -10.64 26.61
CA ARG A 27 15.62 -10.57 27.48
C ARG A 27 15.40 -9.20 28.09
N TYR A 28 16.48 -8.55 28.53
CA TYR A 28 16.42 -7.23 29.14
C TYR A 28 16.15 -6.16 28.08
N TYR A 29 16.93 -6.14 27.00
CA TYR A 29 16.83 -5.11 25.97
C TYR A 29 15.61 -5.25 25.06
N GLY A 30 15.05 -6.45 24.91
CA GLY A 30 13.76 -6.66 24.26
C GLY A 30 12.61 -5.92 24.96
N ARG A 31 12.77 -5.51 26.22
CA ARG A 31 11.77 -4.71 26.96
C ARG A 31 11.82 -3.22 26.60
N HIS A 32 12.83 -2.74 25.88
CA HIS A 32 12.91 -1.34 25.48
C HIS A 32 12.14 -1.09 24.17
N PRO A 33 11.04 -0.30 24.20
CA PRO A 33 10.11 -0.18 23.07
C PRO A 33 10.65 0.66 21.89
N ASN A 34 11.79 1.34 22.04
CA ASN A 34 12.20 2.41 21.12
C ASN A 34 12.96 1.93 19.87
N LYS A 35 13.10 0.62 19.64
CA LYS A 35 13.80 0.09 18.45
C LYS A 35 13.02 -1.08 17.84
N VAL A 36 12.55 -0.94 16.60
CA VAL A 36 11.70 -1.96 15.94
C VAL A 36 12.40 -3.32 15.79
N TRP A 37 13.69 -3.32 15.48
CA TRP A 37 14.46 -4.57 15.43
C TRP A 37 14.55 -5.27 16.80
N MET A 38 14.47 -4.53 17.91
CA MET A 38 14.38 -5.12 19.26
C MET A 38 13.02 -5.77 19.50
N ASN A 39 11.93 -5.24 18.90
CA ASN A 39 10.63 -5.90 18.95
C ASN A 39 10.67 -7.23 18.19
N ILE A 40 11.28 -7.27 17.00
CA ILE A 40 11.46 -8.53 16.25
C ILE A 40 12.23 -9.54 17.10
N VAL A 41 13.39 -9.14 17.63
CA VAL A 41 14.22 -10.02 18.47
C VAL A 41 13.47 -10.47 19.72
N ARG A 42 12.66 -9.61 20.36
CA ARG A 42 11.84 -9.99 21.51
C ARG A 42 10.87 -11.13 21.18
N GLU A 43 10.18 -11.04 20.04
CA GLU A 43 9.22 -12.08 19.67
C GLU A 43 9.93 -13.40 19.31
N TRP A 44 11.13 -13.33 18.70
CA TRP A 44 12.01 -14.49 18.52
C TRP A 44 12.43 -15.12 19.86
N VAL A 45 12.81 -14.30 20.86
CA VAL A 45 13.17 -14.79 22.20
C VAL A 45 11.99 -15.51 22.85
N LYS A 46 10.80 -14.89 22.86
CA LYS A 46 9.58 -15.53 23.38
C LYS A 46 9.30 -16.86 22.67
N TYR A 47 9.48 -16.88 21.36
CA TYR A 47 9.28 -18.07 20.56
C TYR A 47 10.26 -19.19 20.90
N PHE A 48 11.56 -18.88 21.05
CA PHE A 48 12.54 -19.88 21.43
C PHE A 48 12.34 -20.39 22.86
N GLU A 49 11.85 -19.54 23.76
CA GLU A 49 11.58 -19.90 25.16
C GLU A 49 10.29 -20.69 25.36
N SER A 50 9.31 -20.55 24.46
CA SER A 50 8.05 -21.31 24.54
C SER A 50 8.23 -22.80 24.25
N GLY A 51 9.36 -23.20 23.67
CA GLY A 51 9.65 -24.59 23.30
C GLY A 51 8.78 -25.10 22.15
N VAL A 52 8.03 -24.23 21.47
CA VAL A 52 7.18 -24.62 20.34
C VAL A 52 8.05 -24.98 19.13
N GLU A 53 7.86 -26.20 18.61
CA GLU A 53 8.64 -26.73 17.48
C GLU A 53 8.48 -25.91 16.20
N LYS A 54 7.28 -25.37 15.96
CA LYS A 54 6.96 -24.64 14.75
C LYS A 54 6.44 -23.24 15.05
N TRP A 55 7.10 -22.27 14.45
CA TRP A 55 6.80 -20.88 14.64
C TRP A 55 5.40 -20.55 14.07
N SER A 56 4.57 -19.85 14.86
CA SER A 56 3.23 -19.43 14.43
C SER A 56 3.04 -17.93 14.67
N HIS A 57 2.53 -17.23 13.67
CA HIS A 57 2.41 -15.78 13.67
C HIS A 57 1.39 -15.23 14.67
N HIS A 58 0.49 -16.09 15.16
CA HIS A 58 -0.43 -15.77 16.27
C HIS A 58 0.30 -15.52 17.59
N SER A 59 1.60 -15.82 17.66
CA SER A 59 2.45 -15.60 18.83
C SER A 59 2.92 -14.14 18.97
N PHE A 60 2.68 -13.28 17.98
CA PHE A 60 3.12 -11.89 18.03
C PHE A 60 2.15 -11.02 18.81
N SER A 61 2.70 -10.18 19.69
CA SER A 61 1.90 -9.15 20.37
C SER A 61 1.43 -8.00 19.46
N HIS A 62 1.87 -7.96 18.20
CA HIS A 62 1.56 -6.91 17.23
C HIS A 62 1.25 -7.51 15.84
N PRO A 63 0.42 -6.85 15.01
CA PRO A 63 0.13 -7.31 13.65
C PRO A 63 1.41 -7.49 12.83
N LEU A 64 1.45 -8.52 11.96
CA LEU A 64 2.60 -8.79 11.10
C LEU A 64 2.98 -7.60 10.20
N SER A 65 1.99 -6.78 9.81
CA SER A 65 2.22 -5.57 9.04
C SER A 65 3.15 -4.58 9.73
N TRP A 66 3.20 -4.54 11.07
CA TRP A 66 4.10 -3.66 11.82
C TRP A 66 5.56 -4.01 11.56
N TYR A 67 5.90 -5.30 11.53
CA TYR A 67 7.25 -5.75 11.23
C TYR A 67 7.58 -5.53 9.76
N CYS A 68 6.60 -5.71 8.88
CA CYS A 68 6.72 -5.32 7.48
C CYS A 68 6.94 -3.81 7.27
N ARG A 69 6.74 -2.92 8.25
CA ARG A 69 6.99 -1.49 8.02
C ARG A 69 8.47 -1.19 7.82
N ASP A 70 9.39 -2.03 8.26
CA ASP A 70 10.81 -1.68 8.28
C ASP A 70 11.64 -2.45 7.25
N GLY A 71 11.63 -1.94 6.02
CA GLY A 71 12.55 -2.33 4.95
C GLY A 71 12.05 -3.45 4.04
N ALA A 72 12.30 -3.30 2.73
CA ALA A 72 11.85 -4.25 1.71
C ALA A 72 12.45 -5.66 1.86
N ALA A 73 13.66 -5.78 2.40
CA ALA A 73 14.30 -7.07 2.65
C ALA A 73 13.56 -7.88 3.72
N LEU A 74 13.18 -7.23 4.82
CA LEU A 74 12.40 -7.85 5.90
C LEU A 74 11.00 -8.25 5.42
N GLN A 75 10.34 -7.39 4.62
CA GLN A 75 9.06 -7.73 4.00
C GLN A 75 9.17 -8.96 3.10
N GLY A 76 10.20 -9.03 2.25
CA GLY A 76 10.40 -10.17 1.34
C GLY A 76 10.62 -11.49 2.08
N CYS A 77 11.47 -11.48 3.10
CA CYS A 77 11.73 -12.66 3.92
C CYS A 77 10.47 -13.09 4.71
N LEU A 78 9.73 -12.14 5.27
CA LEU A 78 8.51 -12.47 6.02
C LEU A 78 7.45 -13.07 5.11
N LEU A 79 7.10 -12.38 4.01
CA LEU A 79 6.02 -12.77 3.10
C LEU A 79 6.21 -14.16 2.49
N ASN A 80 7.46 -14.59 2.27
CA ASN A 80 7.77 -15.90 1.72
C ASN A 80 7.50 -17.05 2.71
N ASN A 81 7.50 -16.77 4.01
CA ASN A 81 7.29 -17.76 5.06
C ASN A 81 5.83 -17.79 5.56
N LEU A 82 4.97 -16.88 5.10
CA LEU A 82 3.55 -16.83 5.49
C LEU A 82 2.73 -17.89 4.74
N SER A 83 1.69 -18.42 5.40
CA SER A 83 0.62 -19.11 4.68
C SER A 83 -0.14 -18.14 3.76
N PRO A 84 -0.86 -18.63 2.73
CA PRO A 84 -1.64 -17.77 1.85
C PRO A 84 -2.66 -16.87 2.58
N GLN A 85 -3.28 -17.40 3.65
CA GLN A 85 -4.24 -16.65 4.44
C GLN A 85 -3.57 -15.49 5.20
N GLU A 86 -2.48 -15.78 5.93
CA GLU A 86 -1.73 -14.76 6.68
C GLU A 86 -1.15 -13.70 5.73
N ARG A 87 -0.67 -14.13 4.57
CA ARG A 87 -0.13 -13.23 3.55
C ARG A 87 -1.21 -12.29 3.02
N SER A 88 -2.42 -12.81 2.79
CA SER A 88 -3.58 -12.01 2.37
C SER A 88 -3.95 -10.95 3.42
N GLU A 89 -3.96 -11.30 4.71
CA GLU A 89 -4.18 -10.34 5.81
C GLU A 89 -3.10 -9.24 5.84
N VAL A 90 -1.83 -9.61 5.74
CA VAL A 90 -0.72 -8.64 5.69
C VAL A 90 -0.86 -7.70 4.50
N PHE A 91 -1.24 -8.21 3.33
CA PHE A 91 -1.44 -7.37 2.17
C PHE A 91 -2.61 -6.41 2.32
N ARG A 92 -3.75 -6.83 2.91
CA ARG A 92 -4.88 -5.93 3.21
C ARG A 92 -4.48 -4.78 4.13
N GLU A 93 -3.66 -5.07 5.13
CA GLU A 93 -3.18 -4.04 6.06
C GLU A 93 -2.17 -3.09 5.40
N LEU A 94 -1.29 -3.61 4.54
CA LEU A 94 -0.26 -2.80 3.88
C LEU A 94 -0.79 -2.03 2.68
N ILE A 95 -1.84 -2.50 2.00
CA ILE A 95 -2.54 -1.75 0.94
C ILE A 95 -3.59 -0.86 1.60
N ASN A 96 -3.07 0.19 2.22
CA ASN A 96 -3.84 1.24 2.86
C ASN A 96 -3.26 2.60 2.44
N GLU A 97 -4.10 3.63 2.42
CA GLU A 97 -3.70 5.00 2.08
C GLU A 97 -2.53 5.51 2.94
N ASN A 98 -2.48 5.12 4.21
CA ASN A 98 -1.42 5.52 5.15
C ASN A 98 -0.08 4.82 4.90
N THR A 99 -0.03 3.82 4.03
CA THR A 99 1.20 3.09 3.72
C THR A 99 1.95 3.80 2.59
N PRO A 100 3.26 4.08 2.76
CA PRO A 100 4.09 4.65 1.71
C PRO A 100 3.97 3.91 0.38
N THR A 101 3.86 4.65 -0.72
CA THR A 101 3.56 4.10 -2.06
C THR A 101 4.53 2.99 -2.48
N TYR A 102 5.84 3.15 -2.24
CA TYR A 102 6.84 2.14 -2.59
C TYR A 102 6.61 0.77 -1.90
N LYS A 103 6.06 0.77 -0.67
CA LYS A 103 5.72 -0.48 0.04
C LYS A 103 4.49 -1.15 -0.57
N ARG A 104 3.49 -0.35 -0.97
CA ARG A 104 2.30 -0.87 -1.67
C ARG A 104 2.70 -1.50 -3.00
N ILE A 105 3.56 -0.84 -3.77
CA ILE A 105 4.14 -1.38 -5.02
C ILE A 105 4.86 -2.71 -4.75
N PHE A 106 5.73 -2.74 -3.73
CA PHE A 106 6.42 -3.97 -3.35
C PHE A 106 5.44 -5.09 -3.02
N CYS A 107 4.40 -4.83 -2.21
CA CYS A 107 3.38 -5.82 -1.87
C CYS A 107 2.69 -6.37 -3.12
N ILE A 108 2.23 -5.49 -4.01
CA ILE A 108 1.58 -5.87 -5.27
C ILE A 108 2.50 -6.76 -6.12
N SER A 109 3.81 -6.45 -6.17
CA SER A 109 4.80 -7.24 -6.91
C SER A 109 5.04 -8.64 -6.33
N LYS A 110 4.71 -8.86 -5.06
CA LYS A 110 4.88 -10.15 -4.36
C LYS A 110 3.62 -11.00 -4.35
N MET A 111 2.49 -10.46 -4.76
CA MET A 111 1.23 -11.20 -4.81
C MET A 111 1.20 -12.21 -5.95
N THR A 112 0.62 -13.37 -5.67
CA THR A 112 0.16 -14.29 -6.69
C THR A 112 -1.00 -13.70 -7.50
N VAL A 113 -1.38 -14.36 -8.60
CA VAL A 113 -2.52 -13.92 -9.42
C VAL A 113 -3.83 -13.97 -8.63
N ASN A 114 -4.05 -15.04 -7.85
CA ASN A 114 -5.27 -15.22 -7.06
C ASN A 114 -5.39 -14.16 -5.96
N GLU A 115 -4.30 -13.89 -5.24
CA GLU A 115 -4.30 -12.84 -4.20
C GLU A 115 -4.57 -11.46 -4.79
N ARG A 116 -4.04 -11.16 -5.98
CA ARG A 116 -4.33 -9.89 -6.67
C ARG A 116 -5.82 -9.77 -7.00
N GLN A 117 -6.45 -10.84 -7.47
CA GLN A 117 -7.88 -10.80 -7.80
C GLN A 117 -8.73 -10.49 -6.57
N GLU A 118 -8.49 -11.18 -5.46
CA GLU A 118 -9.24 -10.96 -4.21
C GLU A 118 -9.00 -9.54 -3.67
N ILE A 119 -7.74 -9.13 -3.57
CA ILE A 119 -7.38 -7.85 -2.94
C ILE A 119 -7.75 -6.67 -3.82
N PHE A 120 -7.67 -6.78 -5.15
CA PHE A 120 -8.07 -5.68 -6.04
C PHE A 120 -9.58 -5.48 -6.05
N ALA A 121 -10.36 -6.54 -5.81
CA ALA A 121 -11.80 -6.40 -5.62
C ALA A 121 -12.12 -5.66 -4.32
N GLU A 122 -11.41 -5.97 -3.23
CA GLU A 122 -11.65 -5.38 -1.91
C GLU A 122 -11.07 -3.96 -1.76
N LYS A 123 -9.91 -3.69 -2.38
CA LYS A 123 -9.09 -2.49 -2.23
C LYS A 123 -8.93 -1.72 -3.54
N SER A 124 -9.95 -1.74 -4.39
CA SER A 124 -9.91 -1.20 -5.75
C SER A 124 -9.45 0.27 -5.78
N GLU A 125 -9.94 1.11 -4.87
CA GLU A 125 -9.57 2.52 -4.78
C GLU A 125 -8.10 2.71 -4.36
N GLU A 126 -7.65 2.05 -3.29
CA GLU A 126 -6.27 2.18 -2.82
C GLU A 126 -5.27 1.66 -3.84
N ILE A 127 -5.61 0.60 -4.56
CA ILE A 127 -4.80 0.04 -5.65
C ILE A 127 -4.73 1.01 -6.82
N LEU A 128 -5.85 1.58 -7.25
CA LEU A 128 -5.86 2.52 -8.37
C LEU A 128 -5.00 3.75 -8.10
N ARG A 129 -5.01 4.25 -6.86
CA ARG A 129 -4.10 5.32 -6.42
C ARG A 129 -2.62 4.92 -6.48
N VAL A 130 -2.27 3.65 -6.33
CA VAL A 130 -0.89 3.19 -6.54
C VAL A 130 -0.50 3.36 -8.01
N PHE A 131 -1.38 2.99 -8.94
CA PHE A 131 -1.14 3.11 -10.38
C PHE A 131 -1.13 4.57 -10.90
N MET A 132 -1.49 5.56 -10.08
CA MET A 132 -1.29 6.98 -10.39
C MET A 132 0.14 7.48 -10.13
N ASN A 133 0.96 6.73 -9.40
CA ASN A 133 2.28 7.19 -8.95
C ASN A 133 3.41 6.53 -9.70
N TRP A 134 4.49 7.29 -9.94
CA TRP A 134 5.69 6.77 -10.57
C TRP A 134 6.30 5.60 -9.78
N PRO A 135 6.68 4.50 -10.45
CA PRO A 135 6.67 4.23 -11.91
C PRO A 135 5.43 3.46 -12.42
N MET A 136 4.36 3.34 -11.63
CA MET A 136 3.28 2.40 -11.91
C MET A 136 2.31 2.85 -13.02
N GLN A 137 2.32 4.12 -13.44
CA GLN A 137 1.39 4.62 -14.47
C GLN A 137 1.53 3.87 -15.80
N TYR A 138 2.73 3.37 -16.13
CA TYR A 138 2.96 2.57 -17.35
C TYR A 138 2.17 1.25 -17.36
N HIS A 139 1.78 0.75 -16.20
CA HIS A 139 0.98 -0.46 -16.05
C HIS A 139 -0.51 -0.16 -15.86
N PHE A 140 -0.92 1.12 -15.88
CA PHE A 140 -2.30 1.49 -15.61
C PHE A 140 -3.28 0.84 -16.58
N GLU A 141 -2.99 0.89 -17.88
CA GLU A 141 -3.86 0.37 -18.93
C GLU A 141 -4.18 -1.11 -18.75
N GLU A 142 -3.15 -1.93 -18.49
CA GLU A 142 -3.33 -3.38 -18.28
C GLU A 142 -4.25 -3.70 -17.09
N MET A 143 -4.29 -2.81 -16.11
CA MET A 143 -4.91 -3.05 -14.81
C MET A 143 -6.27 -2.36 -14.66
N ALA A 144 -6.53 -1.30 -15.43
CA ALA A 144 -7.73 -0.48 -15.34
C ALA A 144 -9.00 -1.32 -15.49
N ASP A 145 -9.09 -2.17 -16.52
CA ASP A 145 -10.25 -3.03 -16.76
C ASP A 145 -10.55 -3.95 -15.57
N ARG A 146 -9.50 -4.48 -14.92
CA ARG A 146 -9.64 -5.39 -13.77
C ARG A 146 -10.07 -4.65 -12.50
N ILE A 147 -9.66 -3.39 -12.34
CA ILE A 147 -9.95 -2.61 -11.14
C ILE A 147 -11.32 -1.93 -11.28
N PHE A 148 -11.65 -1.40 -12.45
CA PHE A 148 -12.85 -0.60 -12.70
C PHE A 148 -14.15 -1.37 -12.46
N ILE A 149 -14.17 -2.67 -12.73
CA ILE A 149 -15.34 -3.52 -12.43
C ILE A 149 -15.68 -3.60 -10.94
N HIS A 150 -14.72 -3.27 -10.07
CA HIS A 150 -14.87 -3.30 -8.61
C HIS A 150 -15.01 -1.90 -7.99
N LEU A 151 -15.01 -0.83 -8.80
CA LEU A 151 -15.12 0.53 -8.29
C LEU A 151 -16.57 0.95 -8.13
N SER A 152 -16.83 1.68 -7.05
CA SER A 152 -18.04 2.47 -6.90
C SER A 152 -17.94 3.78 -7.70
N GLY A 153 -19.08 4.36 -8.06
CA GLY A 153 -19.13 5.70 -8.65
C GLY A 153 -18.36 6.75 -7.82
N PRO A 154 -18.60 6.86 -6.49
CA PRO A 154 -17.84 7.75 -5.61
C PRO A 154 -16.33 7.53 -5.65
N SER A 155 -15.87 6.27 -5.57
CA SER A 155 -14.44 5.93 -5.60
C SER A 155 -13.80 6.31 -6.94
N PHE A 156 -14.48 6.05 -8.06
CA PHE A 156 -14.02 6.46 -9.38
C PHE A 156 -13.94 7.98 -9.53
N GLN A 157 -14.96 8.70 -9.06
CA GLN A 157 -14.94 10.18 -9.04
C GLN A 157 -13.78 10.71 -8.19
N GLY A 158 -13.54 10.11 -7.02
CA GLY A 158 -12.41 10.43 -6.14
C GLY A 158 -11.06 10.21 -6.82
N PHE A 159 -10.89 9.11 -7.54
CA PHE A 159 -9.69 8.85 -8.32
C PHE A 159 -9.43 9.89 -9.42
N LEU A 160 -10.46 10.23 -10.22
CA LEU A 160 -10.33 11.27 -11.25
C LEU A 160 -9.97 12.62 -10.61
N HIS A 161 -10.60 12.94 -9.48
CA HIS A 161 -10.31 14.13 -8.71
C HIS A 161 -8.84 14.17 -8.25
N ASP A 162 -8.31 13.05 -7.78
CA ASP A 162 -6.91 12.96 -7.34
C ASP A 162 -5.93 13.19 -8.49
N ILE A 163 -6.18 12.64 -9.68
CA ILE A 163 -5.35 12.94 -10.86
C ILE A 163 -5.36 14.45 -11.14
N ILE A 164 -6.54 15.06 -11.19
CA ILE A 164 -6.65 16.47 -11.56
C ILE A 164 -6.00 17.37 -10.50
N CYS A 165 -6.32 17.18 -9.23
CA CYS A 165 -5.87 18.10 -8.18
C CYS A 165 -4.49 17.82 -7.62
N LEU A 166 -4.02 16.57 -7.61
CA LEU A 166 -2.72 16.24 -7.04
C LEU A 166 -1.62 16.15 -8.09
N LYS A 167 -1.97 15.95 -9.36
CA LYS A 167 -1.00 15.77 -10.45
C LYS A 167 -1.07 16.90 -11.47
N ILE A 168 -2.19 17.05 -12.18
CA ILE A 168 -2.32 18.04 -13.26
C ILE A 168 -2.17 19.46 -12.70
N LYS A 169 -2.94 19.80 -11.67
CA LYS A 169 -2.94 21.17 -11.12
C LYS A 169 -1.64 21.56 -10.41
N GLU A 170 -0.93 20.58 -9.86
CA GLU A 170 0.35 20.79 -9.19
C GLU A 170 1.52 20.67 -10.18
N ASP A 171 1.24 20.72 -11.49
CA ASP A 171 2.20 20.71 -12.60
C ASP A 171 3.24 19.56 -12.52
N TRP A 172 2.79 18.37 -12.15
CA TRP A 172 3.65 17.18 -12.17
C TRP A 172 4.00 16.77 -13.60
N ASN A 173 5.30 16.69 -13.89
CA ASN A 173 5.85 16.42 -15.23
C ASN A 173 6.59 15.07 -15.35
N ASP A 174 6.42 14.17 -14.38
CA ASP A 174 7.01 12.82 -14.40
C ASP A 174 6.20 11.81 -15.24
N PHE A 175 4.97 12.18 -15.64
CA PHE A 175 4.10 11.39 -16.53
C PHE A 175 3.06 12.29 -17.22
N ASP A 176 2.49 11.85 -18.35
CA ASP A 176 1.36 12.54 -18.99
C ASP A 176 0.04 12.20 -18.27
N TYR A 177 -0.27 12.99 -17.24
CA TYR A 177 -1.46 12.80 -16.43
C TYR A 177 -2.75 13.20 -17.13
N VAL A 178 -2.69 14.07 -18.14
CA VAL A 178 -3.86 14.39 -18.98
C VAL A 178 -4.24 13.17 -19.82
N GLU A 179 -3.26 12.48 -20.42
CA GLU A 179 -3.51 11.22 -21.11
C GLU A 179 -3.95 10.11 -20.16
N LEU A 180 -3.36 10.00 -18.96
CA LEU A 180 -3.84 9.07 -17.92
C LEU A 180 -5.33 9.30 -17.60
N LEU A 181 -5.72 10.57 -17.43
CA LEU A 181 -7.10 10.96 -17.14
C LEU A 181 -8.05 10.61 -18.29
N LYS A 182 -7.64 10.87 -19.54
CA LYS A 182 -8.40 10.49 -20.73
C LYS A 182 -8.57 8.99 -20.85
N MET A 183 -7.50 8.22 -20.64
CA MET A 183 -7.52 6.76 -20.67
C MET A 183 -8.46 6.20 -19.61
N ALA A 184 -8.31 6.64 -18.36
CA ALA A 184 -9.18 6.24 -17.25
C ALA A 184 -10.65 6.54 -17.56
N TRP A 185 -10.95 7.74 -18.08
CA TRP A 185 -12.31 8.08 -18.51
C TRP A 185 -12.81 7.15 -19.60
N ASN A 186 -12.04 6.95 -20.66
CA ASN A 186 -12.48 6.20 -21.84
C ASN A 186 -12.75 4.72 -21.51
N GLN A 187 -11.89 4.08 -20.72
CA GLN A 187 -12.01 2.68 -20.31
C GLN A 187 -13.06 2.44 -19.22
N SER A 188 -13.49 3.48 -18.50
CA SER A 188 -14.52 3.33 -17.48
C SER A 188 -15.89 2.94 -18.06
N SER A 189 -16.64 2.16 -17.28
CA SER A 189 -17.98 1.72 -17.65
C SER A 189 -18.97 2.88 -17.75
N GLU A 190 -20.02 2.69 -18.55
CA GLU A 190 -21.06 3.71 -18.72
C GLU A 190 -21.76 4.06 -17.39
N THR A 191 -21.87 3.09 -16.48
CA THR A 191 -22.40 3.30 -15.13
C THR A 191 -21.54 4.29 -14.33
N LEU A 192 -20.21 4.15 -14.37
CA LEU A 192 -19.29 5.06 -13.70
C LEU A 192 -19.33 6.46 -14.34
N LYS A 193 -19.36 6.54 -15.68
CA LYS A 193 -19.48 7.81 -16.41
C LYS A 193 -20.75 8.57 -16.05
N LYS A 194 -21.89 7.89 -16.03
CA LYS A 194 -23.19 8.48 -15.64
C LYS A 194 -23.18 8.99 -14.20
N PHE A 195 -22.55 8.25 -13.28
CA PHE A 195 -22.40 8.72 -11.90
C PHE A 195 -21.63 10.04 -11.86
N VAL A 196 -20.47 10.11 -12.53
CA VAL A 196 -19.64 11.32 -12.56
C VAL A 196 -20.37 12.49 -13.24
N GLN A 197 -21.09 12.22 -14.33
CA GLN A 197 -21.89 13.22 -15.05
C GLN A 197 -23.05 13.77 -14.23
N SER A 198 -23.62 12.98 -13.30
CA SER A 198 -24.68 13.47 -12.40
C SER A 198 -24.22 14.57 -11.45
N ASN A 199 -22.90 14.70 -11.24
CA ASN A 199 -22.28 15.81 -10.53
C ASN A 199 -21.80 16.87 -11.54
N GLU A 200 -22.70 17.78 -11.93
CA GLU A 200 -22.44 18.77 -12.99
C GLU A 200 -21.19 19.63 -12.73
N GLU A 201 -20.95 20.02 -11.48
CA GLU A 201 -19.78 20.82 -11.11
C GLU A 201 -18.48 20.05 -11.35
N PHE A 202 -18.41 18.81 -10.84
CA PHE A 202 -17.23 17.98 -11.03
C PHE A 202 -17.06 17.54 -12.49
N TYR A 203 -18.14 17.23 -13.20
CA TYR A 203 -18.06 16.83 -14.61
C TYR A 203 -17.50 17.95 -15.48
N ARG A 204 -17.93 19.21 -15.27
CA ARG A 204 -17.33 20.36 -15.94
C ARG A 204 -15.83 20.46 -15.66
N PHE A 205 -15.45 20.30 -14.40
CA PHE A 205 -14.05 20.32 -13.98
C PHE A 205 -13.21 19.23 -14.67
N LEU A 206 -13.77 18.02 -14.81
CA LEU A 206 -13.16 16.92 -15.55
C LEU A 206 -13.01 17.25 -17.05
N VAL A 207 -14.05 17.79 -17.69
CA VAL A 207 -14.00 18.18 -19.12
C VAL A 207 -12.88 19.19 -19.36
N ASP A 208 -12.76 20.19 -18.47
CA ASP A 208 -11.71 21.19 -18.53
C ASP A 208 -10.31 20.57 -18.39
N ALA A 209 -10.12 19.68 -17.41
CA ALA A 209 -8.84 19.00 -17.18
C ALA A 209 -8.42 18.08 -18.33
N ARG A 210 -9.38 17.40 -18.98
CA ARG A 210 -9.11 16.55 -20.14
C ARG A 210 -8.68 17.34 -21.38
N GLY A 211 -9.09 18.60 -21.48
CA GLY A 211 -8.68 19.52 -22.55
C GLY A 211 -7.44 20.36 -22.20
N HIS A 212 -6.79 20.09 -21.07
CA HIS A 212 -5.68 20.91 -20.59
C HIS A 212 -4.44 20.77 -21.47
N ASP A 213 -3.81 21.90 -21.73
CA ASP A 213 -2.52 22.03 -22.41
C ASP A 213 -1.49 22.45 -21.36
N TYR A 214 -0.49 21.60 -21.14
CA TYR A 214 0.62 21.82 -20.20
C TYR A 214 1.46 23.08 -20.50
N SER A 215 1.28 23.72 -21.66
CA SER A 215 1.90 25.02 -21.95
C SER A 215 1.34 26.18 -21.10
N LYS A 216 0.26 25.96 -20.34
CA LYS A 216 -0.39 26.96 -19.49
C LYS A 216 -0.67 26.39 -18.09
N PRO A 217 -0.66 27.20 -17.02
CA PRO A 217 -1.06 26.74 -15.70
C PRO A 217 -2.54 26.33 -15.65
N PHE A 218 -2.87 25.33 -14.83
CA PHE A 218 -4.27 24.97 -14.60
C PHE A 218 -4.94 25.92 -13.60
N GLU A 219 -5.50 27.02 -14.10
CA GLU A 219 -5.98 28.16 -13.28
C GLU A 219 -7.35 27.96 -12.60
N LYS A 220 -8.06 26.85 -12.84
CA LYS A 220 -9.44 26.71 -12.33
C LYS A 220 -9.48 26.40 -10.82
N PRO A 221 -10.24 27.17 -10.02
CA PRO A 221 -10.45 26.87 -8.61
C PRO A 221 -11.26 25.57 -8.49
N CYS A 222 -10.68 24.58 -7.82
CA CYS A 222 -11.39 23.36 -7.47
C CYS A 222 -12.01 23.54 -6.09
N LYS A 223 -13.30 23.90 -6.03
CA LYS A 223 -14.07 23.96 -4.77
C LYS A 223 -14.06 22.61 -4.02
N PRO A 224 -14.17 21.44 -4.69
CA PRO A 224 -13.98 20.14 -4.05
C PRO A 224 -12.63 19.98 -3.32
N CYS A 225 -11.53 20.47 -3.89
CA CYS A 225 -10.19 20.39 -3.27
C CYS A 225 -10.04 21.30 -2.04
N GLN A 226 -10.83 22.37 -1.94
CA GLN A 226 -10.87 23.23 -0.73
C GLN A 226 -11.56 22.51 0.45
N ASN A 227 -12.60 21.72 0.18
CA ASN A 227 -13.32 20.97 1.21
C ASN A 227 -12.54 19.75 1.75
N MET A 228 -11.70 19.13 0.92
CA MET A 228 -10.83 18.02 1.37
C MET A 228 -9.59 18.48 2.14
N ARG A 229 -8.92 19.59 1.75
CA ARG A 229 -7.79 20.14 2.52
C ARG A 229 -8.16 20.42 3.98
N ASN A 230 -9.38 20.88 4.23
CA ASN A 230 -9.89 21.17 5.58
C ASN A 230 -10.12 19.92 6.46
N LYS A 231 -10.19 18.72 5.88
CA LYS A 231 -10.31 17.45 6.62
C LYS A 231 -8.96 16.84 7.01
N ILE A 232 -7.87 17.22 6.33
CA ILE A 232 -6.51 16.70 6.59
C ILE A 232 -5.80 17.55 7.67
N THR A 233 -6.24 18.78 7.89
CA THR A 233 -5.70 19.72 8.90
C THR A 233 -6.49 19.75 10.22
N ARG A 234 -7.31 18.73 10.52
CA ARG A 234 -7.98 18.52 11.81
C ARG A 234 -7.72 17.11 12.30
#